data_AF-A0AAQ0HI91-F1
#
_entry.id   AF-A0AAQ0HI91-F1
#
_cell.length_a   1.000
_cell.length_b   1.000
_cell.length_c   1.000
_cell.angle_alpha   90.00
_cell.angle_beta   90.00
_cell.angle_gamma   90.00
#
_symmetry.space_group_name_H-M   'P 1'
#
loop_
_entity.id
_entity.type
_entity.pdbx_description
1 polymer ?
#
loop_
_entity_poly.entity_id
_entity_poly.type
_entity_poly.pdbx_seq_one_letter_code
_entity_poly.pdbx_strand_id
1 'polypeptide(L)'
;MEYYCKRAGLPPAPSIVELAHGERLIHAAANQFGLVIELTLAAIEQAFLNGARQLASRDFARAYHLRTACDDSFNPFVIPDFYRVDARQVFSREKR
;
A
#
# COMPACT_ATOMS: atom_id res chain seq x y z
N MET A 1 8.44 -2.29 7.47
CA MET A 1 6.99 -2.43 7.78
C MET A 1 6.77 -2.83 9.24
N GLU A 2 7.33 -3.95 9.72
CA GLU A 2 7.15 -4.45 11.10
C GLU A 2 7.42 -3.41 12.19
N TYR A 3 8.46 -2.58 12.02
CA TYR A 3 8.76 -1.47 12.93
C TYR A 3 7.59 -0.47 13.05
N TYR A 4 6.96 -0.10 11.94
CA TYR A 4 5.82 0.83 11.93
C TYR A 4 4.57 0.20 12.55
N CYS A 5 4.28 -1.06 12.23
CA CYS A 5 3.21 -1.84 12.86
C CYS A 5 3.37 -1.90 14.39
N LYS A 6 4.58 -2.21 14.86
CA LYS A 6 4.92 -2.24 16.30
C LYS A 6 4.71 -0.88 16.95
N ARG A 7 5.17 0.20 16.31
CA ARG A 7 4.98 1.57 16.83
C ARG A 7 3.52 2.00 16.87
N ALA A 8 2.70 1.53 15.91
CA ALA A 8 1.27 1.80 15.88
C ALA A 8 0.47 0.93 16.88
N GLY A 9 1.07 -0.11 17.48
CA GLY A 9 0.32 -1.10 18.25
C GLY A 9 -0.66 -1.90 17.38
N LEU A 10 -0.41 -1.96 16.07
CA LEU A 10 -1.26 -2.61 15.08
C LEU A 10 -0.50 -3.78 14.45
N PRO A 11 -0.69 -5.02 14.95
CA PRO A 11 0.07 -6.17 14.47
C PRO A 11 -0.21 -6.47 12.98
N PRO A 12 0.79 -6.98 12.22
CA PRO A 12 0.60 -7.35 10.83
C PRO A 12 -0.23 -8.63 10.68
N ALA A 13 -1.17 -8.63 9.74
CA ALA A 13 -1.89 -9.84 9.34
C ALA A 13 -1.00 -10.74 8.45
N PRO A 14 -1.30 -12.04 8.33
CA PRO A 14 -0.56 -12.96 7.47
C PRO A 14 -0.41 -12.47 6.02
N SER A 15 -1.43 -11.77 5.49
CA SER A 15 -1.44 -11.23 4.12
C SER A 15 -0.33 -10.22 3.81
N ILE A 16 0.36 -9.69 4.83
CA ILE A 16 1.40 -8.66 4.65
C ILE A 16 2.78 -9.09 5.13
N VAL A 17 2.93 -10.29 5.72
CA VAL A 17 4.25 -10.81 6.11
C VAL A 17 4.93 -11.59 4.98
N GLU A 18 4.18 -11.90 3.92
CA GLU A 18 4.70 -12.59 2.74
C GLU A 18 5.61 -11.70 1.88
N LEU A 19 6.65 -12.30 1.28
CA LEU A 19 7.59 -11.60 0.41
C LEU A 19 6.87 -10.87 -0.75
N ALA A 20 5.85 -11.52 -1.33
CA ALA A 20 5.05 -10.97 -2.41
C ALA A 20 4.38 -9.63 -2.05
N HIS A 21 4.01 -9.44 -0.78
CA HIS A 21 3.44 -8.16 -0.34
C HIS A 21 4.50 -7.05 -0.30
N GLY A 22 5.72 -7.38 0.15
CA GLY A 22 6.86 -6.46 0.11
C GLY A 22 7.20 -6.01 -1.32
N GLU A 23 7.22 -6.95 -2.27
CA GLU A 23 7.43 -6.67 -3.70
C GLU A 23 6.33 -5.76 -4.27
N ARG A 24 5.06 -6.04 -3.95
CA ARG A 24 3.92 -5.18 -4.32
C ARG A 24 4.08 -3.78 -3.77
N LEU A 25 4.46 -3.63 -2.50
CA LEU A 25 4.65 -2.31 -1.88
C LEU A 25 5.77 -1.51 -2.54
N ILE A 26 6.90 -2.15 -2.85
CA ILE A 26 8.03 -1.52 -3.55
C ILE A 26 7.61 -1.09 -4.96
N HIS A 27 6.92 -1.96 -5.69
CA HIS A 27 6.41 -1.67 -7.02
C HIS A 27 5.38 -0.54 -7.01
N ALA A 28 4.39 -0.63 -6.13
CA ALA A 28 3.36 0.39 -5.91
C ALA A 28 3.95 1.75 -5.53
N ALA A 29 5.10 1.78 -4.86
CA ALA A 29 5.83 2.99 -4.51
C ALA A 29 6.75 3.50 -5.64
N ALA A 30 6.64 2.97 -6.86
CA ALA A 30 7.52 3.28 -7.98
C ALA A 30 9.02 3.14 -7.65
N ASN A 31 9.37 2.18 -6.77
CA ASN A 31 10.71 1.98 -6.21
C ASN A 31 11.29 3.20 -5.46
N GLN A 32 10.46 4.14 -5.00
CA GLN A 32 10.89 5.29 -4.21
C GLN A 32 10.69 5.01 -2.73
N PHE A 33 11.79 5.02 -1.96
CA PHE A 33 11.74 4.73 -0.52
C PHE A 33 10.81 5.65 0.27
N GLY A 34 10.75 6.94 -0.08
CA GLY A 34 9.80 7.88 0.54
C GLY A 34 8.33 7.46 0.34
N LEU A 35 7.97 7.06 -0.88
CA LEU A 35 6.61 6.58 -1.19
C LEU A 35 6.28 5.26 -0.48
N VAL A 36 7.26 4.39 -0.25
CA VAL A 36 7.06 3.17 0.56
C VAL A 36 6.62 3.53 1.97
N ILE A 37 7.26 4.53 2.59
CA ILE A 37 6.90 5.00 3.92
C ILE A 37 5.52 5.63 3.91
N GLU A 38 5.24 6.53 2.96
CA GLU A 38 3.94 7.20 2.84
C GLU A 38 2.79 6.20 2.68
N LEU A 39 2.93 5.21 1.78
CA LEU A 39 1.92 4.17 1.59
C LEU A 39 1.74 3.30 2.84
N THR A 40 2.82 2.98 3.55
CA THR A 40 2.74 2.23 4.81
C THR A 40 1.96 3.00 5.87
N LEU A 41 2.22 4.30 6.02
CA LEU A 41 1.53 5.16 6.98
C LEU A 41 0.05 5.31 6.61
N ALA A 42 -0.25 5.54 5.32
CA ALA A 42 -1.62 5.64 4.83
C ALA A 42 -2.40 4.33 5.04
N ALA A 43 -1.78 3.16 4.83
CA ALA A 43 -2.42 1.88 5.13
C ALA A 43 -2.71 1.71 6.63
N ILE A 44 -1.78 2.10 7.51
CA ILE A 44 -2.00 2.10 8.97
C ILE A 44 -3.16 3.02 9.36
N GLU A 45 -3.24 4.21 8.77
CA GLU A 45 -4.35 5.14 8.96
C GLU A 45 -5.68 4.52 8.52
N GLN A 46 -5.73 3.88 7.35
CA GLN A 46 -6.94 3.19 6.89
C GLN A 46 -7.36 2.07 7.84
N ALA A 47 -6.41 1.30 8.38
CA ALA A 47 -6.71 0.27 9.36
C ALA A 47 -7.35 0.87 10.63
N PHE A 48 -6.83 2.00 11.14
CA PHE A 48 -7.41 2.69 12.29
C PHE A 48 -8.80 3.25 12.02
N LEU A 49 -9.00 3.92 10.88
CA LEU A 49 -10.31 4.46 10.48
C LEU A 49 -11.38 3.37 10.37
N ASN A 50 -10.97 2.14 10.05
CA ASN A 50 -11.85 0.98 9.97
C ASN A 50 -12.03 0.22 11.29
N GLY A 51 -11.41 0.68 12.39
CA GLY A 51 -11.41 -0.05 13.66
C GLY A 51 -10.73 -1.43 13.56
N ALA A 52 -9.81 -1.61 12.62
CA ALA A 52 -9.12 -2.88 12.43
C ALA A 52 -8.18 -3.17 13.60
N ARG A 53 -8.07 -4.45 13.95
CA ARG A 53 -7.14 -4.93 15.00
C ARG A 53 -5.78 -5.36 14.44
N GLN A 54 -5.65 -5.44 13.13
CA GLN A 54 -4.46 -5.87 12.41
C GLN A 54 -4.34 -5.08 11.10
N LEU A 55 -3.11 -4.81 10.67
CA LEU A 55 -2.83 -4.24 9.35
C LEU A 55 -2.86 -5.35 8.30
N ALA A 56 -3.70 -5.22 7.29
CA ALA A 56 -3.89 -6.23 6.24
C ALA A 56 -3.74 -5.64 4.83
N SER A 57 -3.62 -6.52 3.82
CA SER A 57 -3.41 -6.09 2.43
C SER A 57 -4.53 -5.18 1.90
N ARG A 58 -5.77 -5.35 2.41
CA ARG A 58 -6.91 -4.49 2.08
C ARG A 58 -6.71 -3.02 2.47
N ASP A 59 -5.95 -2.77 3.54
CA ASP A 59 -5.72 -1.40 4.03
C ASP A 59 -4.74 -0.68 3.09
N PHE A 60 -3.76 -1.40 2.54
CA PHE A 60 -2.90 -0.93 1.45
C PHE A 60 -3.68 -0.71 0.16
N ALA A 61 -4.55 -1.65 -0.22
CA ALA A 61 -5.41 -1.49 -1.40
C ALA A 61 -6.26 -0.22 -1.31
N ARG A 62 -6.89 0.03 -0.16
CA ARG A 62 -7.67 1.24 0.08
C ARG A 62 -6.80 2.51 0.07
N ALA A 63 -5.68 2.49 0.78
CA ALA A 63 -4.75 3.62 0.81
C ALA A 63 -4.25 3.99 -0.59
N TYR A 64 -3.94 2.97 -1.42
CA TYR A 64 -3.55 3.17 -2.79
C TYR A 64 -4.69 3.80 -3.61
N HIS A 65 -5.89 3.23 -3.57
CA HIS A 65 -7.05 3.78 -4.27
C HIS A 65 -7.32 5.25 -3.91
N LEU A 66 -7.31 5.60 -2.62
CA LEU A 66 -7.55 6.97 -2.17
C LEU A 66 -6.50 7.96 -2.67
N ARG A 67 -5.25 7.51 -2.85
CA ARG A 67 -4.17 8.36 -3.35
C ARG A 67 -4.22 8.57 -4.86
N THR A 68 -4.67 7.57 -5.60
CA THR A 68 -4.47 7.46 -7.04
C THR A 68 -5.77 7.58 -7.84
N ALA A 69 -6.91 7.44 -7.16
CA ALA A 69 -8.24 7.30 -7.74
C ALA A 69 -8.32 6.17 -8.80
N CYS A 70 -7.41 5.20 -8.77
CA CYS A 70 -7.38 4.13 -9.77
C CYS A 70 -8.39 3.03 -9.43
N ASP A 71 -8.98 2.42 -10.46
CA ASP A 71 -9.80 1.24 -10.29
C ASP A 71 -9.00 0.04 -9.77
N ASP A 72 -9.69 -0.96 -9.24
CA ASP A 72 -9.09 -2.20 -8.73
C ASP A 72 -8.18 -2.91 -9.75
N SER A 73 -8.50 -2.81 -11.05
CA SER A 73 -7.68 -3.36 -12.14
C SER A 73 -6.30 -2.72 -12.29
N PHE A 74 -6.09 -1.56 -11.68
CA PHE A 74 -4.83 -0.82 -11.65
C PHE A 74 -4.22 -0.73 -10.25
N ASN A 75 -4.78 -1.46 -9.28
CA ASN A 75 -4.30 -1.45 -7.90
C ASN A 75 -3.32 -2.62 -7.67
N PRO A 76 -2.03 -2.35 -7.41
CA PRO A 76 -1.03 -3.40 -7.18
C PRO A 76 -1.31 -4.30 -5.97
N PHE A 77 -2.22 -3.92 -5.07
CA PHE A 77 -2.59 -4.73 -3.91
C PHE A 77 -3.83 -5.62 -4.16
N VAL A 78 -4.45 -5.50 -5.33
CA VAL A 78 -5.66 -6.27 -5.71
C VAL A 78 -5.36 -7.29 -6.80
N ILE A 79 -4.64 -6.90 -7.87
CA ILE A 79 -4.47 -7.77 -9.03
C ILE A 79 -3.33 -8.81 -8.83
N PRO A 80 -3.46 -10.04 -9.33
CA PRO A 80 -2.39 -11.05 -9.22
C PRO A 80 -1.08 -10.61 -9.91
N ASP A 81 -1.17 -10.12 -11.14
CA ASP A 81 -0.04 -9.68 -11.97
C ASP A 81 0.18 -8.16 -11.85
N PHE A 82 0.69 -7.75 -10.69
CA PHE A 82 0.83 -6.34 -10.33
C PHE A 82 1.91 -5.59 -11.12
N TYR A 83 2.85 -6.29 -11.77
CA TYR A 83 3.90 -5.67 -12.58
C TYR A 83 3.36 -4.95 -13.82
N ARG A 84 2.16 -5.28 -14.30
CA ARG A 84 1.53 -4.58 -15.44
C ARG A 84 1.15 -3.13 -15.14
N VAL A 85 1.03 -2.77 -13.86
CA VAL A 85 0.68 -1.40 -13.45
C VAL A 85 1.94 -0.55 -13.50
N ASP A 86 1.96 0.50 -14.33
CA ASP A 86 3.03 1.48 -14.28
C ASP A 86 2.81 2.45 -13.11
N ALA A 87 3.39 2.10 -11.96
CA ALA A 87 3.31 2.94 -10.77
C ALA A 87 3.88 4.34 -10.97
N ARG A 88 4.78 4.58 -11.95
CA ARG A 88 5.36 5.92 -12.18
C ARG A 88 4.36 6.89 -12.79
N GLN A 89 3.43 6.39 -13.60
CA GLN A 89 2.33 7.19 -14.18
C GLN A 89 1.33 7.64 -13.12
N VAL A 90 1.30 6.92 -12.00
CA VAL A 90 0.37 7.18 -10.89
C VAL A 90 0.86 8.30 -9.96
N PHE A 91 2.19 8.49 -9.82
CA PHE A 91 2.78 9.58 -9.02
C PHE A 91 3.38 10.71 -9.85
N SER A 92 3.33 10.64 -11.19
CA SER A 92 3.63 11.79 -12.04
C SER A 92 2.60 12.87 -11.79
N ARG A 93 2.91 13.77 -10.86
CA ARG A 93 2.15 14.99 -10.56
C ARG A 93 1.60 15.62 -11.84
N GLU A 94 0.33 15.97 -11.77
CA GLU A 94 -0.32 17.01 -12.57
C GLU A 94 0.69 18.14 -12.84
N LYS A 95 1.21 18.20 -14.08
CA LYS A 95 1.66 19.46 -14.62
C LYS A 95 0.39 20.24 -14.96
N ARG A 96 -0.09 21.04 -14.02
CA ARG A 96 -0.97 22.16 -14.35
C ARG A 96 -0.40 23.44 -13.79
#